data_AF-A0AAW0KD72-F1
#
_entry.id   AF-A0AAW0KD72-F1
#
_cell.length_a   1.000
_cell.length_b   1.000
_cell.length_c   1.000
_cell.angle_alpha   90.00
_cell.angle_beta   90.00
_cell.angle_gamma   90.00
#
_symmetry.space_group_name_H-M   'P 1'
#
loop_
_entity.id
_entity.type
_entity.pdbx_description
1 polymer ?
#
loop_
_entity_poly.entity_id
_entity_poly.type
_entity_poly.pdbx_seq_one_letter_code
_entity_poly.pdbx_strand_id
1 'polypeptide(L)' 'MKMDLSPCANGCGFFGMVDTRNMCSKC' A
#
# COMPACT_ATOMS: atom_id res chain seq x y z
N MET A 1 2.48 -14.72 -8.62
CA MET A 1 2.74 -13.28 -8.39
C MET A 1 2.39 -13.00 -6.93
N LYS A 2 3.38 -12.84 -6.05
CA LYS A 2 3.15 -12.53 -4.64
C LYS A 2 2.90 -11.03 -4.56
N MET A 3 1.63 -10.64 -4.54
CA MET A 3 1.26 -9.24 -4.31
C MET A 3 1.51 -8.98 -2.83
N ASP A 4 2.66 -8.42 -2.49
CA ASP A 4 3.00 -8.01 -1.12
C ASP A 4 2.20 -6.75 -0.79
N LEU A 5 0.92 -6.97 -0.55
CA LEU A 5 -0.07 -5.95 -0.29
C LEU A 5 0.03 -5.60 1.20
N SER A 6 0.81 -4.57 1.51
CA SER A 6 1.09 -4.15 2.89
C SER A 6 0.27 -2.90 3.24
N PRO A 7 -0.05 -2.66 4.53
CA PRO A 7 -0.94 -1.56 4.91
C PRO A 7 -0.45 -0.23 4.39
N CYS A 8 -1.37 0.64 3.95
CA CYS A 8 -1.01 1.93 3.39
C CYS A 8 -0.26 2.75 4.45
N ALA A 9 0.90 3.31 4.11
CA ALA A 9 1.77 4.05 5.02
C ALA A 9 1.07 5.24 5.69
N ASN A 10 0.05 5.80 5.02
CA ASN A 10 -0.80 6.87 5.55
C ASN A 10 -1.80 6.39 6.62
N GLY A 11 -1.93 5.08 6.87
CA GLY A 11 -2.86 4.54 7.86
C GLY A 11 -4.33 4.68 7.49
N CYS A 12 -4.65 4.88 6.21
CA CYS A 12 -6.01 5.14 5.74
C CYS A 12 -6.91 3.89 5.64
N GLY A 13 -6.44 2.71 6.09
CA GLY A 13 -7.19 1.45 6.09
C GLY A 13 -7.21 0.70 4.76
N PHE A 14 -6.58 1.26 3.73
CA PHE A 14 -6.30 0.55 2.47
C PHE A 14 -4.92 -0.08 2.51
N PHE A 15 -4.65 -0.93 1.54
CA PHE A 15 -3.32 -1.46 1.33
C PHE A 15 -2.59 -0.72 0.21
N GLY A 16 -1.30 -0.48 0.44
CA GLY A 16 -0.39 0.07 -0.55
C GLY A 16 0.48 -1.01 -1.16
N MET A 17 1.10 -0.66 -2.30
CA MET A 17 2.10 -1.52 -2.92
C MET A 17 3.49 -1.15 -2.41
N VAL A 18 4.39 -2.13 -2.34
CA VAL A 18 5.78 -1.88 -1.92
C VAL A 18 6.49 -0.94 -2.91
N ASP A 19 6.21 -1.07 -4.21
CA ASP A 19 6.74 -0.20 -5.27
C ASP A 19 6.38 1.27 -5.06
N THR A 20 5.19 1.54 -4.52
CA THR A 20 4.73 2.89 -4.19
C THR A 20 5.08 3.27 -2.75
N ARG A 21 6.08 2.61 -2.14
CA ARG A 21 6.51 2.83 -0.74
C ARG A 21 5.37 2.61 0.25
N ASN A 22 4.61 1.55 0.03
CA ASN A 22 3.41 1.24 0.78
C ASN A 22 2.34 2.34 0.67
N MET A 23 2.36 3.17 -0.38
CA MET A 23 1.28 4.12 -0.62
C MET A 23 0.16 3.44 -1.41
N CYS A 24 -1.07 3.72 -1.04
CA CYS A 24 -2.26 3.30 -1.73
C CYS A 24 -2.58 4.31 -2.84
N SER A 25 -3.26 3.89 -3.91
CA SER A 25 -3.53 4.74 -5.09
C SER A 25 -4.36 6.00 -4.81
N LYS A 26 -4.94 6.11 -3.62
CA LYS A 26 -5.82 7.20 -3.21
C LYS A 26 -5.09 8.27 -2.38
N CYS A 27 -3.88 7.98 -1.89
CA CYS A 27 -3.07 8.89 -1.06
C CYS A 27 -1.84 9.33 -1.84
#